data_AF-A0A8J2THI1-F1
#
_entry.id   AF-A0A8J2THI1-F1
#
_cell.length_a   1.000
_cell.length_b   1.000
_cell.length_c   1.000
_cell.angle_alpha   90.00
_cell.angle_beta   90.00
_cell.angle_gamma   90.00
#
_symmetry.space_group_name_H-M   'P 1'
#
loop_
_entity.id
_entity.type
_entity.pdbx_description
1 polymer ?
#
loop_
_entity_poly.entity_id
_entity_poly.type
_entity_poly.pdbx_seq_one_letter_code
_entity_poly.pdbx_strand_id
1 'polypeptide(L)'
;MGITQTPIRELQNRQGITVSGEVKSIVGNQFILEDSTGQIIVDAGPRWWHSINLSPGERVTVIGEMERDELDAFSITRNNGAVIEIRSPQGRPPWAGQNPKK
;
A
#
# COMPACT_ATOMS: atom_id res chain seq x y z
N MET A 1 -12.27 11.88 -14.12
CA MET A 1 -12.99 11.45 -12.89
C MET A 1 -11.99 11.48 -11.76
N GLY A 2 -12.24 12.25 -10.69
CA GLY A 2 -11.34 12.28 -9.54
C GLY A 2 -11.50 11.00 -8.72
N ILE A 3 -10.39 10.38 -8.31
CA ILE A 3 -10.39 9.34 -7.29
C ILE A 3 -10.67 10.01 -5.93
N THR A 4 -11.67 9.55 -5.19
CA THR A 4 -11.98 10.08 -3.86
C THR A 4 -11.00 9.50 -2.86
N GLN A 5 -10.18 10.36 -2.24
CA GLN A 5 -9.25 9.96 -1.18
C GLN A 5 -10.00 9.81 0.16
N THR A 6 -9.66 8.76 0.90
CA THR A 6 -10.12 8.50 2.27
C THR A 6 -9.06 9.00 3.26
N PRO A 7 -9.40 9.87 4.22
CA PRO A 7 -8.48 10.23 5.30
C PRO A 7 -8.09 9.02 6.14
N ILE A 8 -6.83 8.94 6.58
CA ILE A 8 -6.33 7.79 7.34
C ILE A 8 -7.13 7.52 8.62
N ARG A 9 -7.57 8.56 9.35
CA ARG A 9 -8.38 8.37 10.57
C ARG A 9 -9.76 7.74 10.31
N GLU A 10 -10.23 7.75 9.06
CA GLU A 10 -11.56 7.29 8.65
C GLU A 10 -11.50 5.93 7.94
N LEU A 11 -10.34 5.28 7.95
CA LEU A 11 -10.19 3.94 7.40
C LEU A 11 -11.09 2.95 8.14
N GLN A 12 -11.86 2.21 7.35
CA GLN A 12 -12.78 1.18 7.81
C GLN A 12 -12.41 -0.13 7.11
N ASN A 13 -12.83 -1.27 7.68
CA ASN A 13 -12.62 -2.59 7.08
C ASN A 13 -13.41 -2.71 5.76
N ARG A 14 -12.78 -2.31 4.65
CA ARG A 14 -13.35 -2.19 3.29
C ARG A 14 -12.24 -2.39 2.24
N GLN A 15 -12.65 -2.78 1.03
CA GLN A 15 -11.78 -2.90 -0.15
C GLN A 15 -11.82 -1.65 -1.04
N GLY A 16 -10.77 -1.44 -1.83
CA GLY A 16 -10.71 -0.38 -2.85
C GLY A 16 -10.53 1.01 -2.26
N ILE A 17 -9.97 1.10 -1.06
CA ILE A 17 -9.69 2.36 -0.37
C ILE A 17 -8.54 3.05 -1.10
N THR A 18 -8.67 4.35 -1.32
CA THR A 18 -7.60 5.19 -1.86
C THR A 18 -7.10 6.13 -0.77
N VAL A 19 -5.82 6.03 -0.42
CA VAL A 19 -5.17 6.88 0.60
C VAL A 19 -3.98 7.60 -0.03
N SER A 20 -3.68 8.82 0.41
CA SER A 20 -2.49 9.54 -0.04
C SER A 20 -1.76 10.19 1.12
N GLY A 21 -0.44 10.09 1.12
CA GLY A 21 0.37 10.52 2.25
C GLY A 21 1.86 10.53 1.95
N GLU A 22 2.65 10.89 2.95
CA GLU A 22 4.11 10.82 2.93
C GLU A 22 4.60 9.50 3.54
N VAL A 23 5.55 8.86 2.88
CA VAL A 23 6.22 7.66 3.40
C VAL A 23 7.17 8.06 4.54
N LYS A 24 6.95 7.56 5.75
CA LYS A 24 7.77 7.94 6.92
C LYS A 24 8.89 6.96 7.23
N SER A 25 8.64 5.66 7.06
CA SER A 25 9.64 4.62 7.28
C SER A 25 9.31 3.39 6.44
N ILE A 26 10.32 2.58 6.13
CA ILE A 26 10.19 1.40 5.27
C ILE A 26 10.93 0.23 5.90
N VAL A 27 10.24 -0.89 6.09
CA VAL A 27 10.83 -2.19 6.45
C VAL A 27 10.49 -3.17 5.34
N GLY A 28 11.20 -3.01 4.24
CA GLY A 28 11.04 -3.87 3.07
C GLY A 28 9.94 -3.42 2.17
N ASN A 29 8.90 -4.23 2.10
CA ASN A 29 7.71 -3.88 1.34
C ASN A 29 6.58 -3.39 2.25
N GLN A 30 6.81 -3.36 3.56
CA GLN A 30 5.96 -2.64 4.50
C GLN A 30 6.49 -1.23 4.74
N PHE A 31 5.61 -0.25 4.82
CA PHE A 31 5.97 1.15 5.11
C PHE A 31 4.88 1.88 5.88
N ILE A 32 5.28 2.91 6.63
CA ILE A 32 4.34 3.81 7.31
C ILE A 32 3.97 4.95 6.34
N LEU A 33 2.68 5.13 6.09
CA LEU A 33 2.12 6.25 5.34
C LEU A 33 1.44 7.24 6.30
N GLU A 34 1.75 8.52 6.18
CA GLU A 34 1.22 9.58 7.03
C GLU A 34 0.45 10.63 6.21
N ASP A 35 -0.72 11.02 6.68
CA ASP A 35 -1.47 12.20 6.23
C ASP A 35 -1.73 13.15 7.41
N SER A 36 -2.51 14.21 7.20
CA SER A 36 -2.82 15.18 8.27
C SER A 36 -3.74 14.63 9.38
N THR A 37 -4.23 13.40 9.24
CA THR A 37 -5.22 12.78 10.11
C THR A 37 -4.68 11.57 10.86
N GLY A 38 -3.59 10.95 10.41
CA GLY A 38 -2.96 9.84 11.12
C GLY A 38 -1.90 9.11 10.31
N GLN A 39 -1.56 7.91 10.79
CA GLN A 39 -0.61 7.01 10.15
C GLN A 39 -1.24 5.62 9.96
N ILE A 40 -0.82 4.92 8.89
CA ILE A 40 -1.20 3.54 8.61
C ILE A 40 0.01 2.74 8.11
N ILE A 41 0.09 1.47 8.47
CA ILE A 41 1.06 0.54 7.87
C ILE A 41 0.47 0.07 6.54
N VAL A 42 1.24 0.19 5.47
CA VAL A 42 0.91 -0.35 4.16
C VAL A 42 1.76 -1.59 3.93
N ASP A 43 1.13 -2.73 3.63
CA ASP A 43 1.81 -3.96 3.22
C ASP A 43 1.71 -4.15 1.70
N ALA A 44 2.85 -4.12 1.03
CA ALA A 44 2.95 -4.42 -0.40
C ALA A 44 3.33 -5.88 -0.68
N GLY A 45 3.16 -6.78 0.28
CA GLY A 45 3.49 -8.19 0.16
C GLY A 45 4.99 -8.48 0.35
N PRO A 46 5.42 -9.73 0.19
CA PRO A 46 6.76 -10.14 0.60
C PRO A 46 7.87 -9.60 -0.31
N ARG A 47 9.02 -9.26 0.29
CA ARG A 47 10.23 -8.78 -0.42
C ARG A 47 10.73 -9.70 -1.54
N TRP A 48 10.55 -11.01 -1.40
CA TRP A 48 11.01 -11.97 -2.40
C TRP A 48 10.13 -12.01 -3.66
N TRP A 49 8.91 -11.48 -3.59
CA TRP A 49 7.99 -11.41 -4.73
C TRP A 49 8.36 -10.25 -5.65
N HIS A 50 8.66 -9.09 -5.07
CA HIS A 50 9.04 -7.87 -5.78
C HIS A 50 9.63 -6.84 -4.80
N SER A 51 10.21 -5.76 -5.32
CA SER A 51 10.67 -4.61 -4.53
C SER A 51 9.94 -3.35 -4.95
N ILE A 52 9.39 -2.61 -3.98
CA ILE A 52 8.67 -1.35 -4.25
C ILE A 52 9.61 -0.16 -4.52
N ASN A 53 10.86 -0.21 -4.03
CA ASN A 53 11.86 0.85 -4.19
C ASN A 53 11.29 2.26 -3.90
N LEU A 54 10.62 2.41 -2.76
CA LEU A 54 10.21 3.71 -2.22
C LEU A 54 11.30 4.23 -1.28
N SER A 55 11.25 5.53 -1.00
CA SER A 55 12.13 6.24 -0.06
C SER A 55 11.29 7.01 0.96
N PRO A 56 11.75 7.13 2.22
CA PRO A 56 11.14 8.06 3.16
C PRO A 56 11.12 9.49 2.61
N GLY A 57 10.02 10.21 2.84
CA GLY A 57 9.74 11.55 2.30
C GLY A 57 9.01 11.54 0.95
N GLU A 58 8.88 10.40 0.27
CA GLU A 58 8.07 10.31 -0.95
C GLU A 58 6.58 10.47 -0.64
N ARG A 59 5.87 11.27 -1.44
CA ARG A 59 4.41 11.35 -1.41
C ARG A 59 3.83 10.37 -2.43
N VAL A 60 2.96 9.47 -1.97
CA VAL A 60 2.36 8.42 -2.78
C VAL A 60 0.84 8.35 -2.57
N THR A 61 0.15 7.78 -3.55
CA THR A 61 -1.25 7.37 -3.47
C THR A 61 -1.31 5.85 -3.49
N VAL A 62 -1.95 5.24 -2.49
CA VAL A 62 -2.11 3.79 -2.39
C VAL A 62 -3.57 3.45 -2.62
N ILE A 63 -3.81 2.44 -3.45
CA ILE A 63 -5.12 1.78 -3.54
C ILE A 63 -4.97 0.40 -2.90
N GLY A 64 -5.86 0.04 -1.97
CA GLY A 64 -5.74 -1.20 -1.21
C GLY A 64 -7.00 -1.65 -0.48
N GLU A 65 -6.82 -2.60 0.41
CA GLU A 65 -7.84 -3.16 1.30
C GLU A 65 -7.35 -3.08 2.74
N MET A 66 -8.23 -2.66 3.65
CA MET A 66 -7.92 -2.74 5.07
C MET A 66 -8.05 -4.18 5.53
N GLU A 67 -6.97 -4.79 6.03
CA GLU A 67 -7.00 -6.05 6.76
C GLU A 67 -6.43 -5.84 8.17
N ARG A 68 -7.28 -6.02 9.19
CA ARG A 68 -6.94 -5.74 10.59
C ARG A 68 -6.44 -4.30 10.78
N ASP A 69 -5.14 -4.14 10.96
CA ASP A 69 -4.47 -2.87 11.29
C ASP A 69 -3.53 -2.39 10.16
N GLU A 70 -3.54 -3.06 9.00
CA GLU A 70 -2.71 -2.75 7.84
C GLU A 70 -3.57 -2.51 6.60
N LEU A 71 -3.03 -1.72 5.67
CA LEU A 71 -3.57 -1.54 4.32
C LEU A 71 -2.78 -2.42 3.34
N ASP A 72 -3.40 -3.51 2.91
CA ASP A 72 -2.86 -4.38 1.87
C ASP A 72 -2.93 -3.67 0.52
N ALA A 73 -1.78 -3.34 -0.05
CA ALA A 73 -1.71 -2.57 -1.29
C ALA A 73 -2.05 -3.41 -2.52
N PHE A 74 -2.87 -2.83 -3.40
CA PHE A 74 -3.10 -3.29 -4.77
C PHE A 74 -2.20 -2.55 -5.76
N SER A 75 -2.11 -1.23 -5.61
CA SER A 75 -1.21 -0.38 -6.39
C SER A 75 -0.73 0.82 -5.61
N ILE A 76 0.44 1.34 -6.01
CA ILE A 76 1.05 2.54 -5.44
C ILE A 76 1.42 3.48 -6.59
N THR A 77 0.87 4.68 -6.59
CA THR A 77 1.17 5.73 -7.57
C THR A 77 2.05 6.79 -6.92
N ARG A 78 3.24 7.01 -7.48
CA ARG A 78 4.17 8.08 -7.05
C ARG A 78 3.66 9.45 -7.49
N ASN A 79 4.22 10.52 -6.90
CA ASN A 79 3.88 11.90 -7.29
C ASN A 79 4.12 12.22 -8.78
N ASN A 80 5.06 11.51 -9.42
CA ASN A 80 5.42 11.67 -10.82
C ASN A 80 4.52 10.86 -11.76
N GLY A 81 3.49 10.20 -11.21
CA GLY A 81 2.54 9.36 -11.96
C GLY A 81 3.02 7.93 -12.22
N ALA A 82 4.24 7.56 -11.84
CA ALA A 82 4.70 6.18 -11.97
C ALA A 82 3.90 5.26 -11.04
N VAL A 83 3.36 4.19 -11.60
CA VAL A 83 2.55 3.20 -10.88
C VAL A 83 3.39 1.95 -10.61
N ILE A 84 3.33 1.47 -9.37
CA ILE A 84 3.82 0.15 -8.95
C ILE A 84 2.58 -0.71 -8.77
N GLU A 85 2.42 -1.70 -9.65
CA GLU A 85 1.37 -2.70 -9.52
C GLU A 85 1.82 -3.78 -8.52
N ILE A 86 1.04 -4.01 -7.47
CA ILE A 86 1.38 -4.96 -6.40
C ILE A 86 0.64 -6.28 -6.63
N ARG A 87 -0.69 -6.22 -6.73
CA ARG A 87 -1.55 -7.37 -7.00
C ARG A 87 -2.92 -6.94 -7.53
N SER A 88 -3.63 -7.89 -8.12
CA SER A 88 -5.05 -7.72 -8.42
C SER A 88 -5.86 -7.51 -7.12
N PRO A 89 -6.83 -6.57 -7.11
CA PRO A 89 -7.81 -6.46 -6.01
C PRO A 89 -8.66 -7.72 -5.84
N GLN A 90 -8.83 -8.51 -6.91
CA GLN A 90 -9.62 -9.74 -6.87
C GLN A 90 -8.75 -10.97 -6.60
N GLY A 91 -9.27 -11.84 -5.73
CA GLY A 91 -8.68 -13.14 -5.45
C GLY A 91 -7.54 -13.10 -4.43
N ARG A 92 -6.92 -14.26 -4.22
CA ARG A 92 -5.80 -14.42 -3.29
C ARG A 92 -4.55 -13.71 -3.80
N PRO A 93 -3.68 -13.19 -2.92
CA PRO A 93 -2.41 -12.63 -3.33
C PRO A 93 -1.58 -13.65 -4.14
N PRO A 94 -0.84 -13.21 -5.18
CA PRO A 94 -0.04 -14.11 -6.03
C PRO A 94 0.94 -14.97 -5.24
N TRP A 95 1.52 -14.42 -4.17
CA TRP A 95 2.47 -15.10 -3.29
C TRP A 95 1.84 -16.13 -2.33
N ALA A 96 0.51 -16.19 -2.23
CA ALA A 96 -0.16 -17.11 -1.33
C ALA A 96 0.14 -18.57 -1.70
N GLY A 97 0.63 -19.35 -0.73
CA GLY A 97 0.97 -20.76 -0.93
C GLY A 97 2.30 -21.02 -1.65
N GLN A 98 3.05 -19.97 -2.01
CA GLN A 98 4.40 -20.11 -2.54
C GLN A 98 5.42 -20.21 -1.40
N ASN A 99 6.47 -21.00 -1.59
CA ASN A 99 7.49 -21.23 -0.57
C ASN A 99 8.79 -20.51 -0.99
N PRO A 100 9.24 -19.46 -0.28
CA PRO A 100 10.43 -18.67 -0.64
C PRO A 100 11.77 -19.41 -0.44
N LYS A 101 11.74 -20.68 -0.03
CA LYS A 101 12.90 -21.51 0.33
C LYS A 101 13.25 -22.59 -0.70
N LYS A 102 12.94 -22.42 -1.98
CA LYS A 102 13.45 -23.28 -3.06
C LYS A 102 14.24 -22.48 -4.07
#